data_AF-A0A382IC49-F1
#
_entry.id   AF-A0A382IC49-F1
#
_cell.length_a   1.000
_cell.length_b   1.000
_cell.length_c   1.000
_cell.angle_alpha   90.00
_cell.angle_beta   90.00
_cell.angle_gamma   90.00
#
_symmetry.space_group_name_H-M   'P 1'
#
loop_
_entity.id
_entity.type
_entity.pdbx_description
1 polymer ?
#
loop_
_entity_poly.entity_id
_entity_poly.type
_entity_poly.pdbx_seq_one_letter_code
_entity_poly.pdbx_strand_id
1 'polypeptide(L)'
;MAAQSLVLKSYEYPLETFSTNTMGTVNLLDAIRKVGTPKVVLNVTSDKCYENKELGLKFKEDDPIGGLDPYSSSKGCAELVTSAFRNSFFNIDDFDRHHVAIASVRAGNVIGGGDWAEDRLIPDIFKNILVNKP
;
A
#
# COMPACT_ATOMS: atom_id res chain seq x y z
N MET A 1 -0.55 4.86 -10.96
CA MET A 1 -0.41 4.43 -9.55
C MET A 1 1.05 4.69 -9.17
N ALA A 2 1.32 5.43 -8.09
CA ALA A 2 2.67 5.87 -7.74
C ALA A 2 3.13 5.27 -6.39
N ALA A 3 3.07 3.95 -6.28
CA ALA A 3 3.64 3.22 -5.15
C ALA A 3 4.83 2.39 -5.64
N GLN A 4 5.87 2.29 -4.83
CA GLN A 4 6.90 1.28 -5.05
C GLN A 4 6.35 -0.07 -4.56
N SER A 5 6.29 -1.06 -5.45
CA SER A 5 5.64 -2.36 -5.25
C SER A 5 6.57 -3.58 -5.13
N LEU A 6 7.89 -3.39 -5.20
CA LEU A 6 8.90 -4.45 -5.22
C LEU A 6 9.68 -4.51 -3.89
N VAL A 7 9.68 -5.70 -3.29
CA VAL A 7 10.36 -5.95 -2.00
C VAL A 7 11.87 -5.83 -2.14
N LEU A 8 12.48 -6.46 -3.15
CA LEU A 8 13.94 -6.43 -3.35
C LEU A 8 14.45 -5.01 -3.57
N LYS A 9 13.78 -4.24 -4.44
CA LYS A 9 14.11 -2.84 -4.69
C LYS A 9 14.04 -1.98 -3.41
N SER A 10 13.22 -2.36 -2.43
CA SER A 10 13.12 -1.61 -1.18
C SER A 10 14.34 -1.76 -0.26
N TYR A 11 15.11 -2.84 -0.39
CA TYR A 11 16.39 -2.99 0.30
C TYR A 11 17.47 -2.11 -0.31
N GLU A 12 17.45 -1.94 -1.64
CA GLU A 12 18.40 -1.08 -2.35
C GLU A 12 18.07 0.41 -2.14
N TYR A 13 16.78 0.76 -2.14
CA TYR A 13 16.30 2.14 -2.05
C TYR A 13 15.25 2.32 -0.93
N PRO A 14 15.63 2.14 0.36
CA PRO A 14 14.69 2.21 1.46
C PRO A 14 14.11 3.62 1.65
N LEU A 15 14.95 4.66 1.53
CA LEU A 15 14.51 6.06 1.65
C LEU A 15 13.48 6.43 0.59
N GLU A 16 13.72 6.04 -0.66
CA GLU A 16 12.78 6.27 -1.77
C GLU A 16 11.47 5.50 -1.53
N THR A 17 11.56 4.27 -1.02
CA THR A 17 10.39 3.45 -0.71
C THR A 17 9.51 4.11 0.35
N PHE A 18 10.08 4.56 1.47
CA PHE A 18 9.33 5.27 2.51
C PHE A 18 8.80 6.63 2.04
N SER A 19 9.62 7.40 1.33
CA SER A 19 9.19 8.69 0.77
C SER A 19 8.00 8.51 -0.18
N THR A 20 8.05 7.52 -1.05
CA THR A 20 6.98 7.24 -2.02
C THR A 20 5.74 6.70 -1.32
N ASN A 21 5.86 5.62 -0.55
CA ASN A 21 4.70 4.91 -0.01
C ASN A 21 4.07 5.63 1.20
N THR A 22 4.90 6.13 2.11
CA THR A 22 4.42 6.80 3.34
C THR A 22 4.15 8.28 3.08
N MET A 23 5.17 9.04 2.67
CA MET A 23 5.00 10.49 2.49
C MET A 23 4.10 10.81 1.28
N GLY A 24 4.12 9.99 0.23
CA GLY A 24 3.14 10.09 -0.85
C GLY A 24 1.69 9.96 -0.36
N THR A 25 1.43 9.02 0.57
CA THR A 25 0.10 8.89 1.20
C THR A 25 -0.25 10.14 2.02
N VAL A 26 0.67 10.64 2.85
CA VAL A 26 0.47 11.88 3.63
C VAL A 26 0.13 13.04 2.71
N ASN A 27 0.92 13.24 1.65
CA ASN A 27 0.74 14.34 0.70
C ASN A 27 -0.61 14.27 -0.01
N LEU A 28 -1.03 13.08 -0.44
CA LEU A 28 -2.33 12.88 -1.07
C LEU A 28 -3.48 13.24 -0.12
N LEU A 29 -3.45 12.72 1.11
CA LEU A 29 -4.53 12.94 2.08
C LEU A 29 -4.58 14.40 2.56
N ASP A 30 -3.43 15.06 2.74
CA ASP A 30 -3.38 16.48 3.07
C ASP A 30 -3.88 17.36 1.91
N ALA A 31 -3.59 16.99 0.66
CA ALA A 31 -4.14 17.67 -0.50
C ALA A 31 -5.67 17.54 -0.55
N ILE A 32 -6.22 16.34 -0.34
CA ILE A 32 -7.68 16.11 -0.29
C ILE A 32 -8.31 16.96 0.81
N ARG A 33 -7.68 16.99 2.00
CA ARG A 33 -8.11 17.83 3.13
C ARG A 33 -8.18 19.31 2.77
N LYS A 34 -7.17 19.83 2.07
CA LYS A 34 -7.06 21.25 1.68
C LYS A 34 -8.03 21.63 0.56
N VAL A 35 -8.32 20.73 -0.38
CA VAL A 35 -9.25 20.99 -1.48
C VAL A 35 -10.70 21.07 -0.99
N GLY A 36 -11.06 20.30 0.04
CA GLY A 36 -12.35 20.45 0.74
C GLY A 36 -13.60 20.07 -0.07
N THR A 37 -13.44 19.37 -1.19
CA THR A 37 -14.57 18.88 -2.00
C THR A 37 -14.93 17.44 -1.63
N PRO A 38 -16.21 17.01 -1.80
CA PRO A 38 -16.61 15.62 -1.56
C PRO A 38 -15.78 14.61 -2.37
N LYS A 39 -15.36 13.51 -1.72
CA LYS A 39 -14.50 12.48 -2.32
C LYS A 39 -14.74 11.11 -1.70
N VAL A 40 -14.49 10.07 -2.49
CA VAL A 40 -14.28 8.70 -2.01
C VAL A 40 -12.82 8.34 -2.25
N VAL A 41 -12.12 7.88 -1.22
CA VAL A 41 -10.70 7.59 -1.24
C VAL A 41 -10.49 6.12 -0.91
N LEU A 42 -9.88 5.40 -1.86
CA LEU A 42 -9.42 4.02 -1.67
C LEU A 42 -7.90 4.02 -1.65
N ASN A 43 -7.32 3.91 -0.47
CA ASN A 43 -5.87 3.76 -0.32
C ASN A 43 -5.46 2.30 -0.44
N VAL A 44 -4.87 1.93 -1.59
CA VAL A 44 -4.40 0.55 -1.81
C VAL A 44 -3.02 0.37 -1.16
N THR A 45 -3.00 -0.38 -0.06
CA THR A 45 -1.79 -0.65 0.72
C THR A 45 -1.14 -1.95 0.23
N SER A 46 -1.18 -3.02 1.00
CA SER A 46 -0.55 -4.31 0.69
C SER A 46 -1.06 -5.37 1.66
N ASP A 47 -1.08 -6.64 1.24
CA ASP A 47 -1.23 -7.79 2.14
C ASP A 47 -0.09 -7.90 3.17
N LYS A 48 1.05 -7.25 2.91
CA LYS A 48 2.25 -7.26 3.77
C LYS A 48 2.29 -6.15 4.83
N CYS A 49 1.20 -5.41 5.02
CA CYS A 49 1.17 -4.33 6.01
C CYS A 49 1.07 -4.82 7.47
N TYR A 50 0.77 -6.10 7.70
CA TYR A 50 0.61 -6.67 9.03
C TYR A 50 1.95 -7.00 9.69
N GLU A 51 1.95 -7.01 11.03
CA GLU A 51 3.06 -7.58 11.81
C GLU A 51 3.08 -9.11 11.63
N ASN A 52 3.98 -9.60 10.77
CA ASN A 52 4.11 -11.04 10.54
C ASN A 52 4.97 -11.69 11.64
N LYS A 53 4.34 -12.57 12.43
CA LYS A 53 4.97 -13.37 13.49
C LYS A 53 5.38 -14.77 13.03
N GLU A 54 5.29 -15.06 11.73
CA GLU A 54 5.65 -16.34 11.09
C GLU A 54 4.92 -17.56 11.70
N LEU A 55 3.68 -17.36 12.17
CA LEU A 55 2.86 -18.40 12.80
C LEU A 55 2.02 -19.19 11.80
N GLY A 56 2.04 -18.83 10.52
CA GLY A 56 1.22 -19.46 9.46
C GLY A 56 -0.29 -19.19 9.56
N LEU A 57 -0.69 -18.28 10.45
CA LEU A 57 -2.09 -17.86 10.61
C LEU A 57 -2.47 -16.79 9.59
N LYS A 58 -3.75 -16.77 9.19
CA LYS A 58 -4.30 -15.71 8.34
C LYS A 58 -4.54 -14.46 9.18
N PHE A 59 -4.20 -13.30 8.63
CA PHE A 59 -4.47 -12.01 9.26
C PHE A 59 -5.96 -11.64 9.18
N LYS A 60 -6.44 -10.93 10.20
CA LYS A 60 -7.71 -10.19 10.24
C LYS A 60 -7.44 -8.70 10.17
N GLU A 61 -8.45 -7.90 9.83
CA GLU A 61 -8.31 -6.47 9.64
C GLU A 61 -7.89 -5.71 10.91
N ASP A 62 -8.20 -6.26 12.09
CA ASP A 62 -7.88 -5.74 13.42
C ASP A 62 -6.53 -6.24 13.97
N ASP A 63 -5.81 -7.10 13.24
CA ASP A 63 -4.47 -7.53 13.64
C ASP A 63 -3.46 -6.37 13.58
N PRO A 64 -2.39 -6.43 14.41
CA PRO A 64 -1.37 -5.39 14.43
C PRO A 64 -0.73 -5.12 13.07
N ILE A 65 -0.51 -3.84 12.79
CA ILE A 65 0.19 -3.35 11.60
C ILE A 65 1.69 -3.31 11.89
N GLY A 66 2.49 -3.66 10.88
CA GLY A 66 3.94 -3.75 10.98
C GLY A 66 4.59 -3.86 9.61
N GLY A 67 5.54 -4.78 9.48
CA GLY A 67 6.27 -5.08 8.25
C GLY A 67 7.76 -5.27 8.53
N LEU A 68 8.30 -6.42 8.13
CA LEU A 68 9.67 -6.82 8.43
C LEU A 68 10.71 -6.09 7.57
N ASP A 69 10.43 -5.97 6.27
CA ASP A 69 11.28 -5.30 5.29
C ASP A 69 10.82 -3.85 5.00
N PRO A 70 11.66 -3.01 4.37
CA PRO A 70 11.32 -1.60 4.12
C PRO A 70 10.04 -1.40 3.30
N TYR A 71 9.76 -2.26 2.30
CA TYR A 71 8.51 -2.21 1.54
C TYR A 71 7.31 -2.51 2.45
N SER A 72 7.32 -3.63 3.16
CA SER A 72 6.23 -4.06 4.03
C SER A 72 5.98 -3.02 5.14
N SER A 73 7.05 -2.55 5.77
CA SER A 73 6.99 -1.50 6.81
C SER A 73 6.41 -0.19 6.26
N SER A 74 6.81 0.25 5.07
CA SER A 74 6.25 1.45 4.45
C SER A 74 4.74 1.33 4.17
N LYS A 75 4.25 0.13 3.85
CA LYS A 75 2.83 -0.15 3.66
C LYS A 75 2.07 -0.18 4.99
N GLY A 76 2.70 -0.68 6.05
CA GLY A 76 2.19 -0.54 7.42
C GLY A 76 2.10 0.93 7.86
N CYS A 77 3.13 1.74 7.59
CA CYS A 77 3.07 3.18 7.84
C CYS A 77 1.93 3.85 7.07
N ALA A 78 1.67 3.47 5.82
CA ALA A 78 0.56 4.00 5.03
C ALA A 78 -0.82 3.67 5.65
N GLU A 79 -1.00 2.50 6.26
CA GLU A 79 -2.20 2.16 7.04
C GLU A 79 -2.35 3.09 8.27
N LEU A 80 -1.26 3.28 9.04
CA LEU A 80 -1.27 4.14 10.22
C LEU A 80 -1.57 5.61 9.86
N VAL A 81 -0.96 6.11 8.78
CA VAL A 81 -1.24 7.45 8.22
C VAL A 81 -2.71 7.56 7.84
N THR A 82 -3.26 6.57 7.15
CA THR A 82 -4.67 6.56 6.73
C THR A 82 -5.60 6.60 7.93
N SER A 83 -5.33 5.80 8.96
CA SER A 83 -6.09 5.77 10.21
C SER A 83 -6.02 7.12 10.93
N ALA A 84 -4.83 7.71 11.06
CA ALA A 84 -4.64 9.02 11.68
C ALA A 84 -5.42 10.11 10.93
N PHE A 85 -5.33 10.18 9.60
CA PHE A 85 -6.07 11.16 8.81
C PHE A 85 -7.58 10.97 8.90
N ARG A 86 -8.06 9.73 8.88
CA ARG A 86 -9.48 9.41 9.08
C ARG A 86 -9.95 9.92 10.44
N ASN A 87 -9.25 9.59 11.51
CA ASN A 87 -9.68 9.96 12.87
C ASN A 87 -9.59 11.47 13.15
N SER A 88 -8.59 12.15 12.58
CA SER A 88 -8.33 13.57 12.85
C SER A 88 -9.05 14.55 11.93
N PHE A 89 -9.26 14.18 10.66
CA PHE A 89 -9.76 15.14 9.64
C PHE A 89 -10.99 14.65 8.89
N PHE A 90 -11.19 13.33 8.79
CA PHE A 90 -12.30 12.72 8.05
C PHE A 90 -13.09 11.76 8.94
N ASN A 91 -13.35 12.19 10.18
CA ASN A 91 -14.00 11.36 11.18
C ASN A 91 -15.44 11.09 10.74
N ILE A 92 -15.89 9.85 10.88
CA ILE A 92 -17.24 9.45 10.48
C ILE A 92 -18.35 10.25 11.19
N ASP A 93 -18.10 10.67 12.44
CA ASP A 93 -19.04 11.48 13.21
C ASP A 93 -19.23 12.89 12.63
N ASP A 94 -18.22 13.37 11.88
CA ASP A 94 -18.21 14.69 11.22
C ASP A 94 -18.48 14.58 9.71
N PHE A 95 -18.97 13.42 9.22
CA PHE A 95 -19.08 13.16 7.77
C PHE A 95 -19.91 14.21 7.03
N ASP A 96 -20.99 14.71 7.65
CA ASP A 96 -21.86 15.73 7.04
C ASP A 96 -21.18 17.10 6.89
N ARG A 97 -20.02 17.31 7.52
CA ARG A 97 -19.22 18.54 7.37
C ARG A 97 -18.23 18.44 6.21
N HIS A 98 -17.53 17.32 6.08
CA HIS A 98 -16.41 17.19 5.14
C HIS A 98 -16.74 16.34 3.89
N HIS A 99 -17.71 15.43 3.97
CA HIS A 99 -18.15 14.54 2.89
C HIS A 99 -17.02 13.76 2.20
N VAL A 100 -16.07 13.26 3.00
CA VAL A 100 -14.94 12.45 2.53
C VAL A 100 -15.04 11.07 3.16
N ALA A 101 -15.24 10.04 2.34
CA ALA A 101 -15.18 8.65 2.78
C ALA A 101 -13.81 8.08 2.42
N ILE A 102 -13.13 7.45 3.39
CA ILE A 102 -11.78 6.90 3.19
C ILE A 102 -11.68 5.47 3.71
N ALA A 103 -11.17 4.56 2.88
CA ALA A 103 -10.86 3.18 3.25
C ALA A 103 -9.44 2.81 2.80
N SER A 104 -8.78 1.94 3.57
CA SER A 104 -7.58 1.24 3.11
C SER A 104 -7.98 -0.14 2.58
N VAL A 105 -7.31 -0.61 1.53
CA VAL A 105 -7.57 -1.89 0.88
C VAL A 105 -6.27 -2.68 0.81
N ARG A 106 -6.30 -3.89 1.36
CA ARG A 106 -5.14 -4.78 1.53
C ARG A 106 -5.26 -5.96 0.57
N ALA A 107 -4.32 -6.10 -0.35
CA ALA A 107 -4.27 -7.20 -1.31
C ALA A 107 -2.83 -7.48 -1.73
N GLY A 108 -2.59 -8.70 -2.20
CA GLY A 108 -1.29 -9.15 -2.70
C GLY A 108 -1.43 -10.27 -3.71
N ASN A 109 -0.30 -10.76 -4.22
CA ASN A 109 -0.23 -11.85 -5.20
C ASN A 109 -1.09 -11.60 -6.46
N VAL A 110 -1.21 -10.34 -6.87
CA VAL A 110 -1.92 -9.94 -8.08
C VAL A 110 -1.13 -10.39 -9.30
N ILE A 111 -1.81 -11.09 -10.22
CA ILE A 111 -1.24 -11.58 -11.48
C ILE A 111 -2.19 -11.24 -12.62
N GLY A 112 -1.65 -11.02 -13.82
CA GLY A 112 -2.44 -10.72 -15.02
C GLY A 112 -1.58 -10.33 -16.20
N GLY A 113 -2.17 -10.38 -17.40
CA GLY A 113 -1.50 -9.90 -18.62
C GLY A 113 -1.15 -8.41 -18.53
N GLY A 114 0.01 -8.03 -19.05
CA GLY A 114 0.53 -6.65 -18.97
C GLY A 114 1.35 -6.34 -17.72
N ASP A 115 1.64 -7.33 -16.88
CA ASP A 115 2.67 -7.19 -15.83
C ASP A 115 4.06 -7.45 -16.42
N TRP A 116 4.89 -6.40 -16.48
CA TRP A 116 6.29 -6.48 -16.93
C TRP A 116 7.29 -6.27 -15.80
N ALA A 117 6.84 -6.25 -14.54
CA ALA A 117 7.73 -6.08 -13.40
C ALA A 117 8.85 -7.14 -13.39
N GLU A 118 10.00 -6.73 -12.88
CA GLU A 118 11.15 -7.60 -12.65
C GLU A 118 10.96 -8.35 -11.33
N ASP A 119 11.61 -9.51 -11.22
CA ASP A 119 11.61 -10.37 -10.03
C ASP A 119 10.20 -10.77 -9.56
N ARG A 120 9.34 -11.09 -10.54
CA ARG A 120 8.01 -11.65 -10.29
C ARG A 120 7.85 -12.93 -11.07
N LEU A 121 7.46 -13.98 -10.34
CA LEU A 121 7.36 -15.35 -10.85
C LEU A 121 6.63 -15.46 -12.19
N ILE A 122 5.41 -14.91 -12.30
CA ILE A 122 4.60 -15.05 -13.53
C ILE A 122 5.20 -14.26 -14.70
N PRO A 123 5.50 -12.95 -14.58
CA PRO A 123 6.21 -12.21 -15.62
C PRO A 123 7.51 -12.86 -16.08
N ASP A 124 8.33 -13.37 -15.16
CA ASP A 124 9.63 -13.96 -15.49
C ASP A 124 9.48 -15.28 -16.26
N ILE A 125 8.52 -16.13 -15.87
CA ILE A 125 8.16 -17.34 -16.64
C ILE A 125 7.79 -16.98 -18.08
N PHE A 126 6.90 -16.00 -18.28
CA PHE A 126 6.48 -15.62 -19.64
C PHE A 126 7.62 -15.00 -20.44
N LYS A 127 8.44 -14.13 -19.83
CA LYS A 127 9.62 -13.54 -20.49
C LYS A 127 10.57 -14.63 -20.98
N ASN A 128 10.87 -15.65 -20.17
CA ASN A 128 11.80 -16.72 -20.53
C ASN A 128 11.23 -17.67 -21.59
N ILE A 129 9.93 -18.03 -21.50
CA ILE A 129 9.25 -18.82 -22.54
C ILE A 129 9.34 -18.12 -23.90
N LEU A 130 9.12 -16.80 -23.95
CA LEU A 130 9.15 -16.03 -25.20
C LEU A 130 10.52 -16.02 -25.90
N VAL A 131 11.60 -16.22 -25.15
CA VAL A 131 12.98 -16.25 -25.68
C VAL A 131 13.60 -17.65 -25.66
N ASN A 132 12.80 -18.70 -25.44
CA ASN A 132 13.23 -20.09 -25.31
C ASN A 132 14.39 -20.29 -24.32
N LYS A 133 14.35 -19.56 -23.20
CA LYS A 133 15.29 -19.74 -22.08
C LYS A 133 14.63 -20.53 -20.95
N PRO A 134 15.39 -21.37 -20.22
CA PRO A 134 14.91 -22.03 -19.01
C PRO A 134 14.55 -21.02 -17.92
#